data_AF-A0A0R3RG63-F1
#
_entry.id   AF-A0A0R3RG63-F1
#
_cell.length_a   1.000
_cell.length_b   1.000
_cell.length_c   1.000
_cell.angle_alpha   90.00
_cell.angle_beta   90.00
_cell.angle_gamma   90.00
#
_symmetry.space_group_name_H-M   'P 1'
#
loop_
_entity.id
_entity.type
_entity.pdbx_description
1 polymer ?
#
loop_
_entity_poly.entity_id
_entity_poly.type
_entity_poly.pdbx_seq_one_letter_code
_entity_poly.pdbx_strand_id
1 'polypeptide(L)'
;MAVPGTLPVLNKTAVMKGITAGLLLNCAIPERCQFVRKHYFYADMPAGYQITQQNHPIAHSGFFEFYVHSNDESFVPYKKRVDILRIQLEHDSGRSVHDLNNNRLLIDLNR
;
A
#
# COMPACT_ATOMS: atom_id res chain seq x y z
N MET A 1 -7.43 -12.68 11.97
CA MET A 1 -7.73 -14.07 11.54
C MET A 1 -9.04 -14.09 10.75
N ALA A 2 -9.12 -14.88 9.67
CA ALA A 2 -10.30 -14.97 8.79
C ALA A 2 -11.25 -16.09 9.25
N VAL A 3 -11.80 -15.94 10.45
CA VAL A 3 -12.68 -16.96 11.05
C VAL A 3 -14.02 -16.98 10.29
N PRO A 4 -14.64 -18.16 10.06
CA PRO A 4 -15.94 -18.25 9.42
C PRO A 4 -16.98 -17.30 10.07
N GLY A 5 -17.69 -16.55 9.24
CA GLY A 5 -18.72 -15.60 9.66
C GLY A 5 -18.24 -14.18 9.98
N THR A 6 -16.92 -13.92 9.99
CA THR A 6 -16.39 -12.55 10.18
C THR A 6 -16.52 -11.70 8.91
N LEU A 7 -16.73 -10.39 9.08
CA LEU A 7 -16.80 -9.41 7.99
C LEU A 7 -15.82 -8.25 8.24
N PRO A 8 -15.17 -7.71 7.20
CA PRO A 8 -14.24 -6.59 7.35
C PRO A 8 -14.98 -5.27 7.59
N VAL A 9 -14.43 -4.42 8.46
CA VAL A 9 -14.87 -3.04 8.69
C VAL A 9 -13.71 -2.11 8.38
N LEU A 10 -13.96 -1.08 7.57
CA LEU A 10 -12.93 -0.14 7.13
C LEU A 10 -12.44 0.74 8.29
N ASN A 11 -11.14 0.82 8.48
CA ASN A 11 -10.54 1.72 9.46
C ASN A 11 -10.53 3.18 8.94
N LYS A 12 -11.30 4.06 9.60
CA LYS A 12 -11.40 5.49 9.26
C LYS A 12 -10.04 6.19 9.23
N THR A 13 -9.13 5.85 10.14
CA THR A 13 -7.80 6.46 10.21
C THR A 13 -6.95 6.11 8.98
N ALA A 14 -7.07 4.89 8.45
CA ALA A 14 -6.37 4.51 7.22
C ALA A 14 -6.85 5.34 6.02
N VAL A 15 -8.16 5.59 5.92
CA VAL A 15 -8.76 6.47 4.90
C VAL A 15 -8.22 7.89 5.03
N MET A 16 -8.25 8.46 6.24
CA MET A 16 -7.74 9.81 6.47
C MET A 16 -6.26 9.94 6.07
N LYS A 17 -5.42 8.98 6.46
CA LYS A 17 -4.01 8.95 6.07
C LYS A 17 -3.81 8.87 4.56
N GLY A 18 -4.60 8.04 3.86
CA GLY A 18 -4.54 7.94 2.41
C GLY A 18 -4.92 9.25 1.71
N ILE A 19 -5.97 9.92 2.17
CA ILE A 19 -6.38 11.24 1.64
C ILE A 19 -5.30 12.28 1.92
N THR A 20 -4.79 12.36 3.15
CA THR A 20 -3.72 13.31 3.50
C THR A 20 -2.47 13.08 2.66
N ALA A 21 -2.05 11.83 2.45
CA ALA A 21 -0.93 11.50 1.57
C ALA A 21 -1.20 11.94 0.12
N GLY A 22 -2.41 11.70 -0.39
CA GLY A 22 -2.83 12.17 -1.71
C GLY A 22 -2.71 13.69 -1.86
N LEU A 23 -3.24 14.46 -0.90
CA LEU A 23 -3.16 15.92 -0.91
C LEU A 23 -1.71 16.43 -0.83
N LEU A 24 -0.88 15.84 0.04
CA LEU A 24 0.55 16.18 0.15
C LEU A 24 1.32 15.91 -1.15
N LEU A 25 0.90 14.89 -1.90
CA LEU A 25 1.50 14.50 -3.17
C LEU A 25 0.75 15.09 -4.38
N ASN A 26 0.00 16.18 -4.18
CA ASN A 26 -0.73 16.90 -5.22
C ASN A 26 -1.65 16.02 -6.08
N CYS A 27 -2.16 14.91 -5.52
CA CYS A 27 -3.06 14.00 -6.21
C CYS A 27 -4.49 14.55 -6.22
N ALA A 28 -5.27 14.16 -7.23
CA ALA A 28 -6.72 14.27 -7.21
C ALA A 28 -7.31 13.22 -6.26
N ILE A 29 -8.25 13.65 -5.42
CA ILE A 29 -9.04 12.76 -4.55
C ILE A 29 -10.40 12.52 -5.23
N PRO A 30 -10.70 11.29 -5.66
CA PRO A 30 -11.98 11.00 -6.31
C PRO A 30 -13.13 11.06 -5.30
N GLU A 31 -14.33 11.42 -5.77
CA GLU A 31 -15.56 11.41 -4.96
C GLU A 31 -15.88 10.01 -4.43
N ARG A 32 -15.50 8.97 -5.19
CA ARG A 32 -15.72 7.56 -4.86
C ARG A 32 -14.47 6.75 -5.11
N CYS A 33 -14.14 5.88 -4.16
CA CYS A 33 -13.15 4.82 -4.29
C CYS A 33 -13.75 3.48 -3.88
N GLN A 34 -13.15 2.36 -4.30
CA GLN A 34 -13.72 1.02 -4.09
C GLN A 34 -12.64 0.00 -3.76
N PHE A 35 -12.95 -0.89 -2.83
CA PHE A 35 -12.17 -2.08 -2.55
C PHE A 35 -12.66 -3.28 -3.37
N VAL A 36 -11.73 -4.07 -3.88
CA VAL A 36 -11.95 -5.33 -4.60
C VAL A 36 -11.14 -6.45 -3.96
N ARG A 37 -11.48 -7.70 -4.27
CA ARG A 37 -10.78 -8.89 -3.79
C ARG A 37 -9.84 -9.41 -4.88
N LYS A 38 -8.54 -9.43 -4.57
CA LYS A 38 -7.52 -10.09 -5.38
C LYS A 38 -7.30 -11.50 -4.84
N HIS A 39 -7.81 -12.50 -5.54
CA HIS A 39 -7.79 -13.90 -5.09
C HIS A 39 -6.45 -14.58 -5.37
N TYR A 40 -5.85 -15.18 -4.35
CA TYR A 40 -4.70 -16.09 -4.45
C TYR A 40 -4.56 -16.88 -3.15
N PHE A 41 -4.03 -18.11 -3.25
CA PHE A 41 -3.78 -18.95 -2.09
C PHE A 41 -2.34 -18.81 -1.64
N TYR A 42 -2.16 -18.43 -0.38
CA TYR A 42 -0.87 -18.46 0.29
C TYR A 42 -1.06 -18.56 1.80
N ALA A 43 -0.09 -19.17 2.49
CA ALA A 43 -0.23 -19.52 3.90
C ALA A 43 -0.36 -18.28 4.83
N ASP A 44 0.22 -17.14 4.45
CA ASP A 44 0.12 -15.88 5.18
C ASP A 44 -1.09 -15.01 4.80
N MET A 45 -1.97 -15.50 3.92
CA MET A 45 -3.21 -14.83 3.51
C MET A 45 -4.43 -15.70 3.84
N PRO A 46 -4.88 -15.71 5.11
CA PRO A 46 -5.89 -16.66 5.60
C PRO A 46 -7.27 -16.52 4.94
N ALA A 47 -7.60 -15.34 4.39
CA ALA A 47 -8.86 -15.12 3.67
C ALA A 47 -8.87 -15.71 2.25
N GLY A 48 -7.72 -16.11 1.70
CA GLY A 48 -7.59 -16.54 0.30
C GLY A 48 -7.79 -15.41 -0.73
N TYR A 49 -7.81 -14.16 -0.25
CA TYR A 49 -7.81 -12.96 -1.08
C TYR A 49 -7.26 -11.77 -0.30
N GLN A 50 -6.64 -10.84 -1.02
CA GLN A 50 -6.24 -9.54 -0.53
C GLN A 50 -7.31 -8.50 -0.87
N ILE A 51 -7.65 -7.63 0.09
CA ILE A 51 -8.52 -6.47 -0.15
C ILE A 51 -7.63 -5.31 -0.63
N THR A 52 -7.87 -4.80 -1.83
CA THR A 52 -7.07 -3.74 -2.49
C THR A 52 -7.98 -2.80 -3.31
N GLN A 53 -7.46 -1.66 -3.78
CA GLN A 53 -8.19 -0.69 -4.62
C GLN A 53 -7.70 -0.68 -6.08
N GLN A 54 -7.76 -1.82 -6.78
CA GLN A 54 -7.17 -1.97 -8.11
C GLN A 54 -7.66 -0.95 -9.16
N ASN A 55 -8.97 -0.72 -9.23
CA ASN A 55 -9.59 0.08 -10.29
C ASN A 55 -9.92 1.52 -9.83
N HIS A 56 -10.37 1.68 -8.59
CA HIS A 56 -10.82 2.97 -8.04
C HIS A 56 -9.98 3.32 -6.80
N PRO A 57 -8.76 3.86 -6.99
CA PRO A 57 -7.82 4.19 -5.90
C PRO A 57 -8.33 5.33 -5.02
N ILE A 58 -7.73 5.50 -3.83
CA ILE A 58 -8.05 6.61 -2.92
C ILE A 58 -7.51 7.97 -3.38
N ALA A 59 -6.46 7.98 -4.22
CA ALA A 59 -5.93 9.18 -4.86
C ALA A 59 -5.22 8.82 -6.17
N HIS A 60 -5.15 9.74 -7.13
CA HIS A 60 -4.47 9.52 -8.41
C HIS A 60 -3.95 10.81 -9.04
N SER A 61 -3.11 10.66 -10.07
CA SER A 61 -2.65 11.76 -10.94
C SER A 61 -1.97 12.90 -10.18
N GLY A 62 -1.08 12.57 -9.24
CA GLY A 62 -0.30 13.54 -8.48
C GLY A 62 1.13 13.66 -8.97
N PHE A 63 1.93 14.39 -8.20
CA PHE A 63 3.36 14.54 -8.44
C PHE A 63 4.09 14.95 -7.17
N PHE A 64 5.37 14.60 -7.11
CA PHE A 64 6.30 15.00 -6.08
C PHE A 64 7.50 15.71 -6.70
N GLU A 65 7.85 16.88 -6.16
CA GLU A 65 9.00 17.64 -6.60
C GLU A 65 10.08 17.64 -5.52
N PHE A 66 11.33 17.49 -5.93
CA PHE A 66 12.47 17.50 -5.02
C PHE A 66 13.69 18.11 -5.72
N TYR A 67 14.62 18.59 -4.91
CA TYR A 67 15.91 19.05 -5.41
C TYR A 67 16.88 17.88 -5.49
N VAL A 68 17.59 17.79 -6.62
CA VAL A 68 18.73 16.89 -6.76
C VAL A 68 19.96 17.64 -6.26
N HIS A 69 20.71 17.02 -5.37
CA HIS A 69 21.96 17.53 -4.81
C HIS A 69 23.10 16.55 -5.11
N SER A 70 24.33 17.06 -5.14
CA SER A 70 25.57 16.28 -5.23
C SER A 70 26.60 16.86 -4.27
N ASN A 71 27.56 16.04 -3.86
CA ASN A 71 28.70 16.47 -3.05
C ASN A 71 29.84 17.05 -3.92
N ASP A 72 29.69 17.04 -5.25
CA ASP A 72 30.62 17.68 -6.18
C ASP A 72 30.43 19.20 -6.15
N GLU A 73 31.51 19.94 -5.89
CA GLU A 73 31.52 21.41 -5.81
C GLU A 73 31.09 22.10 -7.11
N SER A 74 31.23 21.42 -8.25
CA SER A 74 30.80 21.93 -9.56
C SER A 74 29.31 21.71 -9.86
N PHE A 75 28.61 20.96 -9.01
CA PHE A 75 27.23 20.57 -9.24
C PHE A 75 26.25 21.68 -8.84
N VAL A 76 25.39 22.09 -9.78
CA VAL A 76 24.30 23.05 -9.53
C VAL A 76 23.03 22.28 -9.17
N PRO A 77 22.47 22.45 -7.96
CA PRO A 77 21.20 21.83 -7.59
C PRO A 77 20.09 22.23 -8.55
N TYR A 78 19.27 21.25 -8.93
CA TYR A 78 18.14 21.49 -9.82
C TYR A 78 16.89 20.79 -9.30
N LYS A 79 15.72 21.33 -9.67
CA LYS A 79 14.43 20.77 -9.30
C LYS A 79 14.07 19.65 -10.26
N LYS A 80 13.66 18.50 -9.72
CA LYS A 80 13.12 17.37 -10.48
C LYS A 80 11.72 17.06 -10.00
N ARG A 81 10.89 16.57 -10.92
CA ARG A 81 9.54 16.10 -10.64
C ARG A 81 9.44 14.61 -10.96
N VAL A 82 8.70 13.87 -10.13
CA VAL A 82 8.24 12.52 -10.41
C VAL A 82 6.72 12.48 -10.32
N ASP A 83 6.08 11.82 -11.27
CA ASP A 83 4.62 11.69 -11.28
C ASP A 83 4.17 10.53 -10.40
N ILE A 84 3.07 10.74 -9.69
CA ILE A 84 2.41 9.74 -8.86
C ILE A 84 1.17 9.27 -9.61
N LEU A 85 1.23 8.05 -10.13
CA LEU A 85 0.11 7.48 -10.89
C LEU A 85 -1.13 7.32 -9.99
N ARG A 86 -0.97 6.66 -8.83
CA ARG A 86 -2.05 6.36 -7.89
C ARG A 86 -1.54 6.01 -6.50
N ILE A 87 -2.42 6.19 -5.51
CA ILE A 87 -2.27 5.73 -4.12
C ILE A 87 -3.42 4.78 -3.83
N GLN A 88 -3.11 3.61 -3.26
CA GLN A 88 -4.10 2.58 -2.95
C GLN A 88 -3.99 2.19 -1.48
N LEU A 89 -5.15 1.93 -0.86
CA LEU A 89 -5.20 1.23 0.42
C LEU A 89 -5.30 -0.27 0.17
N GLU A 90 -4.47 -1.05 0.87
CA GLU A 90 -4.44 -2.50 0.76
C GLU A 90 -4.32 -3.14 2.14
N HIS A 91 -4.87 -4.36 2.25
CA HIS A 91 -4.61 -5.23 3.39
C HIS A 91 -3.24 -5.91 3.20
N ASP A 92 -2.40 -5.89 4.24
CA ASP A 92 -1.12 -6.59 4.23
C ASP A 92 -1.33 -8.10 4.47
N SER A 93 -0.36 -8.91 4.04
CA SER A 93 -0.30 -10.33 4.40
C SER A 93 0.42 -10.52 5.73
N GLY A 94 0.30 -11.70 6.32
CA GLY A 94 1.18 -12.11 7.40
C GLY A 94 2.64 -12.26 6.94
N ARG A 95 3.50 -12.63 7.89
CA ARG A 95 4.90 -12.93 7.66
C ARG A 95 5.12 -14.44 7.60
N SER A 96 5.79 -14.89 6.55
CA SER A 96 6.25 -16.26 6.40
C SER A 96 7.73 -16.38 6.79
N VAL A 97 8.08 -17.35 7.65
CA VAL A 97 9.46 -17.62 8.10
C VAL A 97 9.83 -19.06 7.80
N HIS A 98 10.84 -19.26 6.96
CA HIS A 98 11.35 -20.58 6.61
C HIS A 98 12.29 -21.09 7.69
N ASP A 99 11.87 -22.11 8.42
CA ASP A 99 12.72 -22.85 9.35
C ASP A 99 13.42 -23.99 8.59
N LEU A 100 14.64 -23.70 8.13
CA LEU A 100 15.45 -24.63 7.35
C LEU A 100 15.88 -25.87 8.15
N ASN A 101 16.01 -25.74 9.47
CA ASN A 101 16.47 -26.84 10.33
C ASN A 101 15.37 -27.90 10.50
N ASN A 102 14.12 -27.45 10.61
CA ASN A 102 12.97 -28.34 10.79
C ASN A 102 12.19 -28.60 9.50
N ASN A 103 12.64 -28.04 8.36
CA ASN A 103 11.97 -28.10 7.05
C ASN A 103 10.47 -27.71 7.14
N ARG A 104 10.18 -26.59 7.80
CA ARG A 104 8.81 -26.09 8.04
C ARG A 104 8.69 -24.61 7.70
N LEU A 105 7.46 -24.19 7.40
CA LEU A 105 7.11 -22.78 7.23
C LEU A 105 6.31 -22.31 8.45
N LEU A 106 6.84 -21.32 9.16
CA LEU A 106 6.18 -20.69 10.29
C LEU A 106 5.44 -19.43 9.80
N ILE A 107 4.19 -19.26 10.20
CA ILE A 107 3.33 -18.16 9.77
C ILE A 107 2.98 -17.28 10.97
N ASP A 108 3.31 -15.99 10.89
CA ASP A 108 2.93 -14.97 11.85
C ASP A 108 1.89 -14.02 11.23
N LEU A 109 0.69 -13.99 11.80
CA LEU A 109 -0.44 -13.20 11.30
C LEU A 109 -0.68 -11.90 12.10
N ASN A 110 0.31 -11.42 12.87
CA ASN A 110 0.20 -10.18 13.66
C ASN A 110 0.44 -8.89 12.85
N ARG A 111 0.87 -9.00 11.59
CA ARG A 111 1.22 -7.88 10.72
C ARG A 111 0.00 -7.22 10.09
#